data_AF-A0A5D0QQR5-F1
#
_entry.id   AF-A0A5D0QQR5-F1
#
_cell.length_a   1.000
_cell.length_b   1.000
_cell.length_c   1.000
_cell.angle_alpha   90.00
_cell.angle_beta   90.00
_cell.angle_gamma   90.00
#
_symmetry.space_group_name_H-M   'P 1'
#
loop_
_entity.id
_entity.type
_entity.pdbx_description
1 polymer ?
#
loop_
_entity_poly.entity_id
_entity_poly.type
_entity_poly.pdbx_seq_one_letter_code
_entity_poly.pdbx_strand_id
1 'polypeptide(L)'
;MTTFVIQKAEGADLKLPYPYFADESGMIGRQDKWKGNPTQVIGFHSDPNIMQIDLLWEDAIQDPDRASGMYLVTADAEGNFGTHLTLVESVTVVALAGGEVQ
;
A
#
# COMPACT_ATOMS: atom_id res chain seq x y z
N MET A 1 -2.04 -12.59 -12.23
CA MET A 1 -2.38 -11.80 -11.04
C MET A 1 -1.23 -10.85 -10.81
N THR A 2 -1.49 -9.55 -10.84
CA THR A 2 -0.47 -8.52 -10.63
C THR A 2 -0.44 -8.15 -9.16
N THR A 3 0.73 -8.18 -8.54
CA THR A 3 0.91 -7.81 -7.14
C THR A 3 1.63 -6.47 -7.06
N PHE A 4 1.07 -5.54 -6.31
CA PHE A 4 1.63 -4.22 -6.07
C PHE A 4 2.33 -4.22 -4.71
N VAL A 5 3.60 -3.84 -4.73
CA VAL A 5 4.48 -3.79 -3.57
C VAL A 5 4.60 -2.34 -3.14
N ILE A 6 3.99 -1.98 -2.01
CA ILE A 6 4.02 -0.62 -1.47
C ILE A 6 5.12 -0.57 -0.42
N GLN A 7 6.18 0.16 -0.72
CA GLN A 7 7.32 0.35 0.17
C GLN A 7 7.14 1.64 0.98
N LYS A 8 7.36 1.55 2.30
CA LYS A 8 7.39 2.73 3.17
C LYS A 8 8.73 3.44 3.05
N ALA A 9 8.71 4.76 3.25
CA ALA A 9 9.91 5.54 3.51
C ALA A 9 10.63 4.97 4.73
N GLU A 10 11.94 4.73 4.61
CA GLU A 10 12.75 4.21 5.70
C GLU A 10 12.60 5.09 6.96
N GLY A 11 12.10 4.50 8.04
CA GLY A 11 12.16 5.11 9.36
C GLY A 11 13.57 4.96 9.93
N ALA A 12 13.97 5.85 10.83
CA ALA A 12 15.29 5.87 11.48
C ALA A 12 15.69 4.57 12.26
N ASP A 13 14.82 3.55 12.29
CA ASP A 13 15.10 2.24 12.84
C ASP A 13 15.48 1.31 11.68
N LEU A 14 16.76 0.95 11.58
CA LEU A 14 17.45 0.17 10.51
C LEU A 14 16.90 -1.25 10.25
N LYS A 15 15.63 -1.53 10.55
CA LYS A 15 14.91 -2.74 10.16
C LYS A 15 14.08 -2.45 8.92
N LEU A 16 14.62 -2.90 7.78
CA LEU A 16 13.99 -2.97 6.46
C LEU A 16 12.45 -2.88 6.53
N PRO A 17 11.82 -1.82 5.99
CA PRO A 17 10.39 -1.64 6.10
C PRO A 17 9.69 -2.77 5.37
N TYR A 18 8.91 -3.58 6.10
CA TYR A 18 8.10 -4.65 5.51
C TYR A 18 7.12 -4.04 4.49
N PRO A 19 7.22 -4.35 3.20
CA PRO A 19 6.35 -3.77 2.20
C PRO A 19 4.93 -4.36 2.30
N TYR A 20 3.92 -3.61 1.86
CA TYR A 20 2.60 -4.19 1.64
C TYR A 20 2.55 -4.88 0.29
N PHE A 21 1.88 -6.03 0.24
CA PHE A 21 1.54 -6.71 -1.01
C PHE A 21 0.03 -6.60 -1.20
N ALA A 22 -0.39 -5.73 -2.11
CA ALA A 22 -1.77 -5.56 -2.52
C ALA A 22 -1.98 -6.14 -3.92
N ASP A 23 -3.20 -6.56 -4.25
CA ASP A 23 -3.56 -6.92 -5.62
C ASP A 23 -4.16 -5.73 -6.40
N GLU A 24 -4.56 -5.97 -7.65
CA GLU A 24 -5.22 -4.98 -8.50
C GLU A 24 -6.55 -4.44 -7.92
N SER A 25 -7.23 -5.21 -7.07
CA SER A 25 -8.45 -4.77 -6.38
C SER A 25 -8.16 -4.03 -5.07
N GLY A 26 -6.88 -3.87 -4.73
CA GLY A 26 -6.41 -3.26 -3.49
C GLY A 26 -6.43 -4.22 -2.31
N MET A 27 -6.78 -5.50 -2.49
CA MET A 27 -6.82 -6.46 -1.39
C MET A 27 -5.40 -6.77 -0.94
N ILE A 28 -5.17 -6.68 0.37
CA ILE A 28 -3.86 -6.93 0.96
C ILE A 28 -3.71 -8.44 1.14
N GLY A 29 -2.86 -9.06 0.31
CA GLY A 29 -2.67 -10.51 0.31
C GLY A 29 -1.67 -11.00 1.37
N ARG A 30 -0.59 -10.23 1.62
CA ARG A 30 0.46 -10.60 2.58
C ARG A 30 0.80 -9.43 3.49
N GLN A 31 0.49 -9.59 4.77
CA GLN A 31 0.75 -8.62 5.81
C GLN A 31 1.89 -9.11 6.72
N ASP A 32 3.14 -8.97 6.27
CA ASP A 32 4.27 -9.23 7.15
C ASP A 32 4.47 -8.01 8.07
N LYS A 33 4.07 -8.14 9.34
CA LYS A 33 4.47 -7.28 10.49
C LYS A 33 3.89 -5.87 10.67
N TRP A 34 2.78 -5.51 10.03
CA TRP A 34 2.10 -4.25 10.34
C TRP A 34 1.09 -4.41 11.49
N LYS A 35 1.01 -3.41 12.38
CA LYS A 35 0.09 -3.40 13.52
C LYS A 35 -1.32 -3.03 13.02
N GLY A 36 -2.30 -3.94 13.14
CA GLY A 36 -3.69 -3.78 12.68
C GLY A 36 -4.16 -4.93 11.77
N ASN A 37 -5.42 -4.92 11.34
CA ASN A 37 -5.99 -5.88 10.38
C ASN A 37 -6.51 -5.18 9.09
N PRO A 38 -5.71 -4.36 8.40
CA PRO A 38 -6.10 -3.81 7.11
C PRO A 38 -6.27 -4.95 6.09
N THR A 39 -7.45 -5.02 5.49
CA THR A 39 -7.80 -6.01 4.48
C THR A 39 -7.70 -5.46 3.07
N GLN A 40 -7.83 -4.14 2.91
CA GLN A 40 -7.84 -3.48 1.60
C GLN A 40 -7.14 -2.12 1.64
N VAL A 41 -6.43 -1.78 0.57
CA VAL A 41 -5.95 -0.43 0.27
C VAL A 41 -7.06 0.32 -0.47
N ILE A 42 -7.46 1.46 0.06
CA ILE A 42 -8.50 2.30 -0.54
C ILE A 42 -7.87 3.38 -1.43
N GLY A 43 -6.74 3.91 -1.00
CA GLY A 43 -6.02 4.94 -1.76
C GLY A 43 -4.95 5.63 -0.92
N PHE A 44 -4.65 6.85 -1.31
CA PHE A 44 -3.59 7.66 -0.76
C PHE A 44 -4.08 9.09 -0.54
N HIS A 45 -3.43 9.76 0.40
CA HIS A 45 -3.70 11.16 0.68
C HIS A 45 -2.43 11.92 1.03
N SER A 46 -2.48 13.22 0.80
CA SER A 46 -1.35 14.12 0.95
C SER A 46 -1.15 14.61 2.39
N ASP A 47 -2.22 14.66 3.20
CA ASP A 47 -2.18 15.15 4.58
C ASP A 47 -2.83 14.16 5.56
N PRO A 48 -2.06 13.58 6.51
CA PRO A 48 -2.56 12.60 7.47
C PRO A 48 -3.61 13.17 8.43
N ASN A 49 -3.70 14.49 8.56
CA ASN A 49 -4.65 15.18 9.42
C ASN A 49 -6.00 15.42 8.72
N ILE A 50 -6.07 15.18 7.41
CA ILE A 50 -7.28 15.34 6.61
C ILE A 50 -7.71 13.97 6.11
N MET A 51 -8.89 13.51 6.54
CA MET A 51 -9.50 12.26 6.04
C MET A 51 -10.14 12.49 4.66
N GLN A 52 -9.31 12.78 3.67
CA GLN A 52 -9.68 12.93 2.28
C GLN A 52 -8.78 12.05 1.43
N ILE A 53 -9.34 11.31 0.48
CA ILE A 53 -8.55 10.51 -0.47
C ILE A 53 -8.23 11.40 -1.67
N ASP A 54 -6.95 11.70 -1.87
CA ASP A 54 -6.47 12.53 -2.98
C ASP A 54 -6.16 11.68 -4.23
N LEU A 55 -5.80 10.41 -4.03
CA LEU A 55 -5.50 9.45 -5.08
C LEU A 55 -6.12 8.09 -4.74
N LEU A 56 -7.04 7.61 -5.57
CA LEU A 56 -7.64 6.29 -5.38
C LEU A 56 -6.63 5.19 -5.74
N TRP A 57 -6.81 4.00 -5.16
CA TRP A 57 -5.97 2.85 -5.50
C TRP A 57 -6.00 2.54 -7.01
N GLU A 58 -7.18 2.59 -7.63
CA GLU A 58 -7.37 2.32 -9.07
C GLU A 58 -6.59 3.28 -9.99
N ASP A 59 -6.38 4.52 -9.55
CA ASP A 59 -5.54 5.50 -10.24
C ASP A 59 -4.05 5.25 -9.95
N ALA A 60 -3.72 4.91 -8.71
CA ALA A 60 -2.34 4.63 -8.28
C ALA A 60 -1.75 3.38 -8.94
N ILE A 61 -2.55 2.36 -9.28
CA ILE A 61 -2.06 1.19 -10.00
C ILE A 61 -1.73 1.49 -11.47
N GLN A 62 -2.38 2.51 -12.05
CA GLN A 62 -2.11 2.97 -13.42
C GLN A 62 -0.89 3.90 -13.45
N ASP A 63 -0.74 4.73 -12.40
CA ASP A 63 0.36 5.67 -12.24
C ASP A 63 0.94 5.60 -10.81
N PRO A 64 1.82 4.61 -10.54
CA PRO A 64 2.36 4.38 -9.20
C PRO A 64 3.31 5.48 -8.71
N ASP A 65 3.84 6.29 -9.63
CA ASP A 65 4.72 7.42 -9.29
C ASP A 65 3.97 8.47 -8.48
N ARG A 66 2.68 8.68 -8.79
CA ARG A 66 1.80 9.60 -8.04
C ARG A 66 1.57 9.20 -6.59
N ALA A 67 1.70 7.92 -6.26
CA ALA A 67 1.54 7.44 -4.88
C ALA A 67 2.80 7.66 -4.02
N SER A 68 3.96 7.94 -4.65
CA SER A 68 5.18 8.28 -3.92
C SER A 68 5.02 9.60 -3.18
N GLY A 69 5.45 9.64 -1.91
CA GLY A 69 5.34 10.81 -1.06
C GLY A 69 3.93 11.05 -0.48
N MET A 70 3.00 10.10 -0.64
CA MET A 70 1.68 10.16 -0.01
C MET A 70 1.56 9.20 1.18
N TYR A 71 0.51 9.37 1.98
CA TYR A 71 0.16 8.49 3.09
C TYR A 71 -0.84 7.43 2.62
N LEU A 72 -0.66 6.19 3.09
CA LEU A 72 -1.51 5.07 2.70
C LEU A 72 -2.79 5.05 3.52
N VAL A 73 -3.94 4.94 2.84
CA VAL A 73 -5.25 4.72 3.44
C VAL A 73 -5.68 3.28 3.19
N THR A 74 -5.97 2.57 4.27
CA THR A 74 -6.46 1.20 4.25
C THR A 74 -7.83 1.10 4.90
N ALA A 75 -8.56 0.03 4.63
CA ALA A 75 -9.75 -0.36 5.37
C ALA A 75 -9.57 -1.76 5.96
N ASP A 76 -10.19 -2.00 7.11
CA ASP A 76 -10.31 -3.33 7.69
C ASP A 76 -11.56 -4.09 7.18
N ALA A 77 -11.74 -5.32 7.65
CA ALA A 77 -12.86 -6.18 7.27
C ALA A 77 -14.23 -5.63 7.74
N GLU A 78 -14.24 -4.73 8.72
CA GLU A 78 -15.43 -4.09 9.27
C GLU A 78 -15.76 -2.78 8.52
N GLY A 79 -14.89 -2.35 7.59
CA GLY A 79 -15.03 -1.11 6.83
C GLY A 79 -14.51 0.13 7.56
N ASN A 80 -13.75 -0.04 8.64
CA ASN A 80 -13.10 1.09 9.30
C ASN A 80 -11.86 1.52 8.52
N PHE A 81 -11.75 2.81 8.27
CA PHE A 81 -10.60 3.39 7.59
C PHE A 81 -9.43 3.58 8.58
N GLY A 82 -8.25 3.10 8.18
CA GLY A 82 -6.99 3.27 8.89
C GLY A 82 -6.00 4.05 8.02
N THR A 83 -5.55 5.19 8.53
CA THR A 83 -4.47 5.97 7.92
C THR A 83 -3.13 5.56 8.51
N HIS A 84 -2.17 5.25 7.64
CA HIS A 84 -0.79 5.05 8.04
C HIS A 84 -0.06 6.39 8.09
N LEU A 85 0.57 6.70 9.22
CA LEU A 85 1.37 7.92 9.41
C LEU A 85 2.78 7.84 8.80
N THR A 86 3.04 6.82 7.98
CA THR A 86 4.32 6.68 7.27
C THR A 86 4.11 6.93 5.80
N LEU A 87 4.99 7.75 5.22
CA LEU A 87 4.99 8.03 3.79
C LEU A 87 5.31 6.78 2.99
N VAL A 88 4.68 6.68 1.84
CA VAL A 88 4.99 5.71 0.81
C VAL A 88 6.20 6.23 0.04
N GLU A 89 7.25 5.43 -0.04
CA GLU A 89 8.46 5.77 -0.78
C GLU A 89 8.29 5.45 -2.26
N SER A 90 7.78 4.25 -2.54
CA SER A 90 7.55 3.79 -3.90
C SER A 90 6.49 2.70 -3.93
N VAL A 91 5.76 2.63 -5.04
CA VAL A 91 4.86 1.53 -5.36
C VAL A 91 5.45 0.79 -6.56
N THR A 92 5.84 -0.46 -6.35
CA THR A 92 6.42 -1.30 -7.41
C THR A 92 5.39 -2.30 -7.89
N VAL A 93 5.19 -2.39 -9.20
CA VAL A 93 4.31 -3.40 -9.79
C VAL A 93 5.12 -4.67 -10.03
N VAL A 94 4.81 -5.72 -9.29
CA VAL A 94 5.36 -7.07 -9.47
C VAL A 94 4.31 -7.92 -10.15
N ALA A 95 4.44 -8.08 -11.47
CA ALA A 95 3.68 -9.10 -12.18
C ALA A 95 4.19 -10.46 -11.67
N LEU A 96 3.37 -11.18 -10.89
CA LEU A 96 3.53 -12.61 -10.75
C LEU A 96 3.15 -13.21 -12.11
N ALA A 97 4.10 -13.17 -13.04
CA ALA A 97 4.11 -14.11 -14.14
C ALA A 97 4.04 -15.49 -13.49
N GLY A 98 3.10 -16.33 -13.92
CA GLY A 98 3.05 -17.75 -13.54
C GLY A 98 4.27 -18.49 -14.09
N GLY A 99 5.46 -18.09 -13.64
CA GLY A 99 6.74 -18.69 -13.96
C GLY A 99 7.01 -19.77 -12.93
N GLU A 100 6.76 -20.99 -13.38
CA GLU A 100 7.26 -22.24 -12.81
C GLU A 100 8.67 -22.05 -12.22
N VAL A 101 8.80 -22.30 -10.91
CA VAL A 101 10.07 -22.73 -10.36
C VAL A 101 10.19 -24.22 -10.72
N GLN A 102 10.93 -24.53 -11.80
CA GLN A 102 11.48 -25.87 -12.03
C GLN A 102 12.70 -26.09 -11.14
#